data_AF-A0A0H2ZNK6-F1
#
_entry.id   AF-A0A0H2ZNK6-F1
#
_cell.length_a   1.000
_cell.length_b   1.000
_cell.length_c   1.000
_cell.angle_alpha   90.00
_cell.angle_beta   90.00
_cell.angle_gamma   90.00
#
_symmetry.space_group_name_H-M   'P 1'
#
loop_
_entity.id
_entity.type
_entity.pdbx_description
1 polymer ?
#
loop_
_entity_poly.entity_id
_entity_poly.type
_entity_poly.pdbx_seq_one_letter_code
_entity_poly.pdbx_strand_id
1 'polypeptide(L)' 'MAELNSVITTVTGIGNRLGAVILAEIQNIHAFDNPAQLQAFAGLDSSIYQSGQIDLAGRMIKRGSPHLR' A
#
# COMPACT_ATOMS: atom_id res chain seq x y z
N MET A 1 -24.08 -11.02 -2.62
CA MET A 1 -22.75 -10.66 -2.07
C MET A 1 -22.80 -9.18 -1.73
N ALA A 2 -22.15 -8.71 -0.67
CA ALA A 2 -22.16 -7.29 -0.36
C ALA A 2 -21.31 -6.54 -1.40
N GLU A 3 -21.93 -5.63 -2.14
CA GLU A 3 -21.26 -4.76 -3.10
C GLU A 3 -20.55 -3.63 -2.34
N LEU A 4 -19.28 -3.42 -2.65
CA LEU A 4 -18.46 -2.39 -2.02
C LEU A 4 -18.37 -1.21 -2.98
N ASN A 5 -19.11 -0.13 -2.67
CA ASN A 5 -19.21 1.07 -3.50
C ASN A 5 -17.95 1.94 -3.37
N SER A 6 -16.79 1.40 -3.73
CA SER A 6 -15.51 2.09 -3.70
C SER A 6 -14.73 1.83 -4.97
N VAL A 7 -13.97 2.84 -5.41
CA VAL A 7 -13.07 2.74 -6.57
C VAL A 7 -11.96 1.70 -6.35
N ILE A 8 -11.72 1.25 -5.11
CA ILE A 8 -10.64 0.30 -4.84
C ILE A 8 -10.85 -1.07 -5.51
N THR A 9 -12.10 -1.46 -5.78
CA THR A 9 -12.43 -2.72 -6.46
C THR A 9 -12.26 -2.66 -7.98
N THR A 10 -11.98 -1.48 -8.55
CA THR A 10 -11.64 -1.35 -9.98
C THR A 10 -10.19 -1.74 -10.27
N VAL A 11 -9.35 -1.86 -9.23
CA VAL A 11 -7.97 -2.30 -9.36
C VAL A 11 -7.94 -3.82 -9.57
N THR A 12 -7.36 -4.25 -10.69
CA THR A 12 -7.20 -5.67 -11.01
C THR A 12 -6.51 -6.42 -9.88
N GLY A 13 -7.14 -7.50 -9.38
CA GLY A 13 -6.62 -8.29 -8.26
C GLY A 13 -7.17 -7.90 -6.88
N ILE A 14 -7.93 -6.80 -6.77
CA ILE A 14 -8.61 -6.41 -5.52
C ILE A 14 -10.10 -6.72 -5.61
N GLY A 15 -10.56 -7.74 -4.88
CA GLY A 15 -11.98 -8.06 -4.73
C GLY A 15 -12.61 -7.43 -3.49
N ASN A 16 -13.94 -7.55 -3.32
CA ASN A 16 -14.70 -6.91 -2.24
C ASN A 16 -14.14 -7.19 -0.83
N ARG A 17 -13.65 -8.41 -0.56
CA ARG A 17 -13.03 -8.73 0.73
C ARG A 17 -11.73 -7.95 0.97
N LEU A 18 -10.81 -7.93 -0.01
CA LEU A 18 -9.54 -7.22 0.12
C LEU A 18 -9.77 -5.71 0.15
N GLY A 19 -10.66 -5.20 -0.69
CA GLY A 19 -11.07 -3.79 -0.69
C GLY A 19 -11.64 -3.35 0.67
N ALA A 20 -12.49 -4.18 1.29
CA ALA A 20 -13.03 -3.92 2.62
C ALA A 20 -11.92 -3.79 3.68
N VAL A 21 -10.96 -4.72 3.67
CA VAL A 21 -9.84 -4.73 4.63
C VAL A 21 -8.97 -3.49 4.45
N ILE A 22 -8.62 -3.14 3.21
CA ILE A 22 -7.79 -1.96 2.93
C ILE A 22 -8.51 -0.68 3.39
N LEU A 23 -9.80 -0.54 3.08
CA LEU A 23 -10.58 0.63 3.51
C LEU A 23 -10.73 0.70 5.03
N ALA A 24 -10.94 -0.44 5.69
CA ALA A 24 -11.03 -0.51 7.15
C ALA A 24 -9.70 -0.16 7.83
N GLU A 25 -8.56 -0.47 7.23
CA GLU A 25 -7.27 -0.11 7.82
C GLU A 25 -6.87 1.34 7.53
N ILE A 26 -7.16 1.85 6.33
CA ILE A 26 -6.89 3.25 5.97
C ILE A 26 -7.83 4.20 6.73
N GLN A 27 -9.10 3.81 6.91
CA GLN A 27 -10.21 4.58 7.49
C GLN A 27 -10.54 5.89 6.76
N ASN A 28 -9.60 6.84 6.73
CA ASN A 28 -9.75 8.13 6.08
C ASN A 28 -8.58 8.40 5.13
N ILE A 29 -8.85 8.32 3.83
CA ILE A 29 -7.85 8.60 2.78
C ILE A 29 -7.39 10.06 2.77
N HIS A 30 -8.22 11.00 3.24
CA HIS A 30 -7.89 12.42 3.31
C HIS A 30 -6.94 12.77 4.47
N ALA A 31 -6.57 11.80 5.30
CA ALA A 31 -5.51 11.98 6.31
C ALA A 31 -4.10 12.01 5.68
N PHE A 32 -3.97 11.68 4.40
CA PHE A 32 -2.71 11.66 3.66
C PHE A 32 -2.70 12.75 2.59
N ASP A 33 -1.70 13.63 2.64
CA ASP A 33 -1.54 14.72 1.67
C ASP A 33 -1.00 14.23 0.32
N ASN A 34 -0.29 13.10 0.34
CA ASN A 34 0.31 12.50 -0.84
C ASN A 34 0.32 10.97 -0.76
N PRO A 35 0.36 10.27 -1.91
CA PRO A 35 0.35 8.81 -1.95
C PRO A 35 1.57 8.15 -1.30
N ALA A 36 2.72 8.84 -1.25
CA ALA A 36 3.93 8.29 -0.61
C ALA A 36 3.76 8.17 0.91
N GLN A 37 3.00 9.06 1.55
CA GLN A 37 2.65 8.93 2.97
C GLN A 37 1.79 7.70 3.23
N LEU A 38 0.80 7.43 2.36
CA LEU A 38 -0.01 6.21 2.46
C LEU A 38 0.84 4.96 2.26
N GLN A 39 1.76 4.99 1.30
CA GLN A 39 2.71 3.90 1.05
C GLN A 39 3.60 3.64 2.29
N ALA A 40 4.13 4.70 2.91
CA ALA A 40 4.92 4.62 4.12
C ALA A 40 4.08 4.12 5.32
N PHE A 41 2.80 4.51 5.41
CA PHE A 41 1.87 4.01 6.42
C PHE A 41 1.60 2.50 6.27
N ALA A 42 1.43 2.02 5.04
CA ALA A 42 1.39 0.60 4.72
C ALA A 42 2.75 -0.10 4.91
N GLY A 43 3.81 0.66 5.19
CA GLY A 43 5.17 0.19 5.39
C GLY A 43 5.80 -0.42 4.14
N LEU A 44 5.39 0.02 2.95
CA LEU A 44 5.95 -0.44 1.69
C LEU A 44 7.11 0.48 1.29
N ASP A 45 8.33 -0.03 1.23
CA ASP A 45 9.52 0.74 0.88
C ASP A 45 10.36 0.01 -0.16
N SER A 46 11.11 0.73 -0.99
CA SER A 46 12.06 0.13 -1.92
C SER A 46 13.36 -0.19 -1.19
N SER A 47 13.86 -1.43 -1.29
CA SER A 47 15.25 -1.69 -0.86
C SER A 47 16.18 -0.86 -1.73
N ILE A 48 17.17 -0.20 -1.15
CA ILE A 48 18.24 0.45 -1.90
C ILE A 48 19.52 -0.38 -1.68
N TYR A 49 20.13 -0.83 -2.77
CA TYR A 49 21.46 -1.42 -2.76
C TYR A 49 22.45 -0.34 -3.16
N GLN A 50 23.27 0.11 -2.22
CA GLN A 50 24.27 1.14 -2.45
C GLN A 50 25.68 0.54 -2.33
N SER A 51 26.49 0.70 -3.37
CA SER A 51 27.91 0.31 -3.37
C SER A 51 28.78 1.43 -3.93
N GLY A 52 29.13 2.41 -3.10
CA GLY A 52 30.13 3.47 -3.35
C GLY A 52 29.85 4.43 -4.53
N GLN A 53 29.70 3.90 -5.74
CA GLN A 53 29.47 4.59 -7.01
C GLN A 53 28.11 4.28 -7.64
N ILE A 54 27.34 3.33 -7.09
CA ILE A 54 26.10 2.85 -7.71
C ILE A 54 25.00 2.70 -6.66
N ASP A 55 23.84 3.30 -6.96
CA ASP A 55 22.59 3.11 -6.22
C ASP A 55 21.63 2.31 -7.11
N LEU A 56 21.27 1.11 -6.67
CA LEU A 56 20.34 0.21 -7.37
C LEU A 56 19.06 0.03 -6.56
N ALA A 57 17.92 0.25 -7.20
CA ALA A 57 16.62 -0.09 -6.62
C ALA A 57 16.49 -1.62 -6.53
N GLY A 58 16.38 -2.14 -5.32
CA GLY A 58 16.20 -3.54 -4.99
C GLY A 58 14.74 -3.94 -4.82
N ARG A 59 14.51 -5.09 -4.17
CA ARG A 59 13.17 -5.64 -3.96
C ARG A 59 12.35 -4.76 -3.02
N MET A 60 11.02 -4.75 -3.19
CA MET A 60 10.11 -4.10 -2.26
C MET A 60 10.28 -4.73 -0.87
N ILE A 61 10.76 -3.92 0.08
CA ILE A 61 10.76 -4.23 1.49
C ILE A 61 9.39 -3.84 2.00
N LYS A 62 8.83 -4.74 2.78
CA LYS A 62 7.61 -4.45 3.47
C LYS A 62 7.97 -4.37 4.97
N ARG A 63 7.41 -3.43 5.72
CA ARG A 63 7.53 -3.25 7.18
C ARG A 63 6.11 -2.96 7.73
N GLY A 64 5.86 -3.07 9.04
CA GLY A 64 4.53 -2.73 9.60
C GLY A 64 3.40 -3.78 9.46
N SER A 65 2.14 -3.31 9.47
CA SER A 65 0.92 -4.12 9.66
C SER A 65 0.75 -5.23 8.60
N PRO A 66 0.50 -6.49 8.99
CA PRO A 66 0.24 -7.58 8.04
C PRO A 66 -1.02 -7.39 7.18
N HIS A 67 -2.00 -6.61 7.65
CA HIS A 67 -3.28 -6.45 6.96
C HIS A 67 -3.22 -5.51 5.76
N LEU A 68 -2.19 -4.66 5.68
CA LEU A 68 -1.96 -3.72 4.57
C LEU A 68 -0.94 -4.23 3.53
N ARG A 69 -0.55 -5.51 3.62
CA ARG A 69 0.72 -5.99 3.06
C ARG A 69 0.63 -7.24 2.21
#